data_AF-A0A0D8L2V4-F1
#
_entry.id   AF-A0A0D8L2V4-F1
#
_cell.length_a   1.000
_cell.length_b   1.000
_cell.length_c   1.000
_cell.angle_alpha   90.00
_cell.angle_beta   90.00
_cell.angle_gamma   90.00
#
_symmetry.space_group_name_H-M   'P 1'
#
loop_
_entity.id
_entity.type
_entity.pdbx_description
1 polymer ?
#
loop_
_entity_poly.entity_id
_entity_poly.type
_entity_poly.pdbx_seq_one_letter_code
_entity_poly.pdbx_strand_id
1 'polypeptide(L)'
;MQDGTVLFRAAAVGSKTTLARIIKLVRQAQSSKPEIGQLADKISAVFVPVVVVIALIAGAVWYFFGPAPQITYALVIITTVLIIACPCALGLATPMSIISGVGRAAEFGVLVRDADALQQASTLDTIVFDKPEP
;
A
#
# COMPACT_ATOMS: atom_id res chain seq x y z
N MET A 1 25.40 32.88 31.90
CA MET A 1 24.73 33.03 33.21
C MET A 1 23.30 32.55 33.03
N GLN A 2 22.97 31.33 33.45
CA GLN A 2 21.60 30.78 33.39
C GLN A 2 21.10 30.34 34.76
N ASP A 3 21.75 30.76 35.85
CA ASP A 3 21.34 30.40 37.20
C ASP A 3 20.54 31.55 37.81
N GLY A 4 19.22 31.43 37.70
CA GLY A 4 18.24 32.28 38.37
C GLY A 4 17.04 31.44 38.80
N THR A 5 16.57 31.62 40.03
CA THR A 5 15.42 30.87 40.56
C THR A 5 14.13 31.42 39.98
N VAL A 6 13.36 30.57 39.29
CA VAL A 6 12.10 30.94 38.65
C VAL A 6 10.96 30.10 39.22
N LEU A 7 9.98 30.76 39.84
CA LEU A 7 8.76 30.13 40.36
C LEU A 7 7.70 30.11 39.26
N PHE A 8 7.42 28.93 38.70
CA PHE A 8 6.37 28.73 37.70
C PHE A 8 5.13 28.10 38.33
N ARG A 9 3.95 28.60 37.95
CA ARG A 9 2.66 27.98 38.25
C ARG A 9 2.23 27.13 37.06
N ALA A 10 2.00 25.84 37.28
CA ALA A 10 1.57 24.94 36.22
C ALA A 10 0.15 25.30 35.74
N ALA A 11 0.04 25.85 34.52
CA ALA A 11 -1.23 26.21 33.90
C ALA A 11 -1.97 25.00 33.30
N ALA A 12 -1.23 23.98 32.88
CA ALA A 12 -1.78 22.74 32.34
C ALA A 12 -0.83 21.57 32.67
N VAL A 13 -1.39 20.47 33.17
CA VAL A 13 -0.65 19.26 33.56
C VAL A 13 -1.22 18.02 32.86
N GLY A 14 -0.37 17.01 32.66
CA GLY A 14 -0.74 15.75 32.01
C GLY A 14 -1.12 15.93 30.53
N SER A 15 -2.33 15.50 30.16
CA SER A 15 -2.82 15.47 28.77
C SER A 15 -3.13 16.85 28.18
N LYS A 16 -3.16 17.90 29.01
CA LYS A 16 -3.35 19.29 28.57
C LYS A 16 -2.04 20.04 28.30
N THR A 17 -0.89 19.37 28.44
CA THR A 17 0.42 19.96 28.14
C THR A 17 0.64 20.11 26.64
N THR A 18 1.45 21.10 26.24
CA THR A 18 1.83 21.31 24.83
C THR A 18 2.51 20.07 24.26
N LEU A 19 3.33 19.37 25.05
CA LEU A 19 4.01 18.14 24.66
C LEU A 19 3.01 17.00 24.39
N ALA A 20 2.01 16.81 25.25
CA ALA A 20 0.96 15.82 25.02
C ALA A 20 0.14 16.14 23.75
N ARG A 21 -0.05 17.42 23.42
CA ARG A 21 -0.71 17.86 22.20
C ARG A 21 0.12 17.53 20.95
N ILE A 22 1.43 17.75 20.99
CA ILE A 22 2.37 17.39 19.90
C ILE A 22 2.37 15.88 19.70
N ILE A 23 2.49 15.09 20.78
CA ILE A 23 2.45 13.63 20.69
C ILE A 23 1.12 13.17 20.09
N LYS A 24 0.00 13.77 20.49
CA LYS A 24 -1.33 13.43 19.94
C LYS A 24 -1.43 13.75 18.45
N LEU A 25 -0.89 14.89 18.00
CA LEU A 25 -0.84 15.29 16.60
C LEU A 25 0.04 14.35 15.77
N VAL A 26 1.22 13.98 16.28
CA VAL A 26 2.13 13.01 15.64
C VAL A 26 1.47 11.64 15.53
N ARG A 27 0.80 11.18 16.59
CA ARG A 27 0.10 9.88 16.59
C ARG A 27 -1.10 9.87 15.64
N GLN A 28 -1.79 11.02 15.50
CA GLN A 28 -2.91 11.17 14.58
C GLN A 28 -2.43 11.20 13.12
N ALA A 29 -1.25 11.79 12.86
CA ALA A 29 -0.60 11.77 11.54
C ALA A 29 -0.02 10.38 11.19
N GLN A 30 0.55 9.65 12.15
CA GLN A 30 1.09 8.29 11.94
C GLN A 30 0.01 7.20 11.83
N SER A 31 -1.26 7.52 12.11
CA SER A 31 -2.38 6.56 12.04
C SER A 31 -3.06 6.52 10.67
N SER A 32 -2.51 7.19 9.64
CA SER A 32 -2.99 7.04 8.27
C SER A 32 -2.56 5.68 7.72
N LYS A 33 -3.55 4.83 7.42
CA LYS A 33 -3.34 3.50 6.85
C LYS A 33 -2.55 3.62 5.53
N PRO A 34 -1.60 2.71 5.27
CA PRO A 34 -0.89 2.65 3.99
C PRO A 34 -1.89 2.63 2.83
N GLU A 35 -1.78 3.59 1.91
CA GLU A 35 -2.69 3.71 0.76
C GLU A 35 -2.38 2.66 -0.31
N ILE A 36 -1.14 2.18 -0.32
CA ILE A 36 -0.61 1.27 -1.35
C ILE A 36 -1.26 -0.12 -1.25
N GLY A 37 -1.49 -0.61 -0.02
CA GLY A 37 -2.18 -1.89 0.20
C GLY A 37 -3.63 -1.87 -0.32
N GLN A 38 -4.31 -0.73 -0.23
CA GLN A 38 -5.69 -0.58 -0.67
C GLN A 38 -5.82 -0.59 -2.20
N LEU A 39 -4.85 -0.06 -2.94
CA LEU A 39 -4.86 -0.09 -4.40
C LEU A 39 -4.71 -1.51 -4.94
N ALA A 40 -3.79 -2.29 -4.37
CA ALA A 40 -3.58 -3.69 -4.74
C ALA A 40 -4.80 -4.56 -4.37
N ASP A 41 -5.38 -4.35 -3.19
CA ASP A 41 -6.61 -5.04 -2.76
C ASP A 41 -7.80 -4.68 -3.65
N LYS A 42 -7.93 -3.41 -4.07
CA LYS A 42 -9.04 -2.97 -4.93
C LYS A 42 -8.97 -3.58 -6.32
N ILE A 43 -7.78 -3.72 -6.89
CA ILE A 43 -7.60 -4.40 -8.18
C ILE A 43 -7.92 -5.89 -8.01
N SER A 44 -7.39 -6.54 -6.97
CA SER A 44 -7.66 -7.96 -6.71
C SER A 44 -9.15 -8.24 -6.46
N ALA A 45 -9.84 -7.34 -5.76
CA ALA A 45 -11.28 -7.41 -5.49
C ALA A 45 -12.14 -7.34 -6.76
N VAL A 46 -11.65 -6.74 -7.85
CA VAL A 46 -12.35 -6.69 -9.14
C VAL A 46 -11.86 -7.80 -10.08
N PHE A 47 -10.57 -8.12 -10.09
CA PHE A 47 -9.98 -9.11 -10.99
C PHE A 47 -10.46 -10.52 -10.70
N VAL A 48 -10.52 -10.89 -9.41
CA VAL A 48 -10.95 -12.23 -8.96
C VAL A 48 -12.37 -12.57 -9.44
N PRO A 49 -13.41 -11.74 -9.21
CA PRO A 49 -14.76 -12.07 -9.68
C PRO A 49 -14.86 -12.11 -11.21
N VAL A 50 -14.12 -11.27 -11.94
CA VAL A 50 -14.10 -11.29 -13.42
C VAL A 50 -13.55 -12.61 -13.94
N VAL A 51 -12.43 -13.09 -13.39
CA VAL A 51 -11.84 -14.38 -13.75
C VAL A 51 -12.79 -15.54 -13.46
N VAL A 52 -13.46 -15.52 -12.30
CA VAL A 52 -14.43 -16.56 -11.91
C VAL A 52 -15.60 -16.61 -12.90
N VAL A 53 -16.13 -15.45 -13.31
CA VAL A 53 -17.20 -15.37 -14.32
C VAL A 53 -16.74 -15.95 -15.66
N ILE A 54 -15.54 -15.60 -16.13
CA ILE A 54 -14.98 -16.12 -17.39
C ILE A 54 -14.78 -17.64 -17.31
N ALA A 55 -14.29 -18.16 -16.18
CA ALA A 55 -14.11 -19.59 -15.97
C ALA A 55 -15.45 -20.35 -15.98
N LEU A 56 -16.50 -19.79 -15.37
CA LEU A 56 -17.85 -20.36 -15.41
C LEU A 56 -18.44 -20.36 -16.83
N ILE A 57 -18.26 -19.27 -17.59
CA ILE A 57 -18.72 -19.18 -18.98
C ILE A 57 -17.98 -20.18 -19.87
N ALA A 58 -16.65 -20.26 -19.75
CA ALA A 58 -15.86 -21.24 -20.49
C ALA A 58 -16.29 -22.68 -20.13
N GLY A 59 -16.43 -22.99 -18.84
CA GLY A 59 -16.94 -24.29 -18.38
C GLY A 59 -18.32 -24.62 -18.95
N ALA A 60 -19.25 -23.66 -18.97
CA ALA A 60 -20.59 -23.84 -19.51
C ALA A 60 -20.60 -24.05 -21.03
N VAL A 61 -19.80 -23.30 -21.79
CA VAL A 61 -19.70 -23.43 -23.25
C VAL A 61 -19.17 -24.82 -23.64
N TRP A 62 -18.12 -25.29 -22.98
CA TRP A 62 -17.56 -26.63 -23.27
C TRP A 62 -18.41 -27.78 -22.74
N TYR A 63 -19.18 -27.57 -21.66
CA TYR A 63 -20.18 -28.53 -21.20
C TYR A 63 -21.30 -28.74 -22.23
N PHE A 64 -21.72 -27.69 -22.93
CA PHE A 64 -22.76 -27.77 -23.95
C PHE A 64 -22.27 -28.21 -25.35
N PHE A 65 -21.00 -28.00 -25.71
CA PHE A 65 -20.47 -28.23 -27.06
C PHE A 65 -19.39 -29.34 -27.18
N GLY A 66 -19.01 -30.02 -26.09
CA GLY A 66 -17.90 -30.99 -26.08
C GLY A 66 -18.24 -32.40 -26.63
N PRO A 67 -17.45 -32.96 -27.59
CA PRO A 67 -17.55 -34.36 -28.00
C PRO A 67 -17.06 -35.32 -26.89
N ALA A 68 -17.59 -36.55 -26.85
CA ALA A 68 -17.13 -37.59 -25.92
C ALA A 68 -15.62 -37.85 -26.10
N PRO A 69 -14.76 -37.87 -25.04
CA PRO A 69 -15.03 -38.01 -23.61
C PRO A 69 -14.99 -36.66 -22.84
N GLN A 70 -16.19 -36.19 -22.52
CA GLN A 70 -16.53 -34.93 -21.86
C GLN A 70 -15.82 -34.63 -20.53
N ILE A 71 -15.51 -35.65 -19.70
CA ILE A 71 -14.97 -35.42 -18.35
C ILE A 71 -13.47 -35.05 -18.37
N THR A 72 -12.67 -35.72 -19.20
CA THR A 72 -11.22 -35.46 -19.25
C THR A 72 -10.92 -34.10 -19.87
N TYR A 73 -11.63 -33.74 -20.94
CA TYR A 73 -11.41 -32.47 -21.63
C TYR A 73 -11.87 -31.27 -20.79
N ALA A 74 -13.00 -31.40 -20.08
CA ALA A 74 -13.48 -30.38 -19.15
C ALA A 74 -12.49 -30.16 -17.99
N LEU A 75 -11.94 -31.23 -17.40
CA LEU A 75 -10.96 -31.11 -16.31
C LEU A 75 -9.68 -30.39 -16.76
N VAL A 76 -9.20 -30.69 -17.98
CA VAL A 76 -8.01 -30.04 -18.56
C VAL A 76 -8.26 -28.56 -18.79
N ILE A 77 -9.39 -28.19 -19.41
CA ILE A 77 -9.69 -26.77 -19.68
C ILE A 77 -9.88 -25.98 -18.39
N ILE A 78 -10.63 -26.50 -17.41
CA ILE A 78 -10.82 -25.85 -16.12
C ILE A 78 -9.48 -25.58 -15.43
N THR A 79 -8.60 -26.60 -15.40
CA THR A 79 -7.28 -26.47 -14.78
C THR A 79 -6.41 -25.48 -15.54
N THR A 80 -6.45 -25.49 -16.87
CA THR A 80 -5.67 -24.58 -17.73
C THR A 80 -6.11 -23.12 -17.53
N VAL A 81 -7.43 -22.86 -17.47
CA VAL A 81 -7.97 -21.51 -17.22
C VAL A 81 -7.60 -21.02 -15.82
N LEU A 82 -7.67 -21.89 -14.80
CA LEU A 82 -7.30 -21.54 -13.43
C LEU A 82 -5.80 -21.21 -13.31
N ILE A 83 -4.94 -21.97 -14.00
CA ILE A 83 -3.50 -21.74 -14.04
C ILE A 83 -3.17 -20.42 -14.74
N ILE A 84 -3.78 -20.15 -15.90
CA ILE A 84 -3.55 -18.91 -16.67
C ILE A 84 -4.02 -17.68 -15.89
N ALA A 85 -5.08 -17.82 -15.10
CA ALA A 85 -5.65 -16.69 -14.39
C ALA A 85 -4.97 -16.35 -13.06
N CYS A 86 -4.01 -17.18 -12.61
CA CYS A 86 -3.34 -16.97 -11.33
C CYS A 86 -2.58 -15.63 -11.35
N PRO A 87 -2.99 -14.60 -10.58
CA PRO A 87 -2.46 -13.26 -10.68
C PRO A 87 -1.15 -13.11 -9.87
N CYS A 88 -0.29 -14.13 -9.88
CA CYS A 88 0.92 -14.23 -9.04
C CYS A 88 1.86 -13.01 -9.20
N ALA A 89 1.90 -12.43 -10.40
CA ALA A 89 2.69 -11.23 -10.69
C ALA A 89 2.11 -9.94 -10.09
N LEU A 90 0.79 -9.87 -9.88
CA LEU A 90 0.10 -8.65 -9.48
C LEU A 90 0.44 -8.25 -8.04
N GLY A 91 0.59 -9.22 -7.14
CA GLY A 91 0.97 -8.97 -5.75
C GLY A 91 2.44 -8.60 -5.54
N LEU A 92 3.32 -8.97 -6.48
CA LEU A 92 4.75 -8.70 -6.42
C LEU A 92 5.17 -7.45 -7.19
N ALA A 93 4.36 -6.98 -8.13
CA ALA A 93 4.66 -5.79 -8.94
C ALA A 93 4.92 -4.55 -8.05
N THR A 94 4.03 -4.27 -7.10
CA THR A 94 4.11 -3.11 -6.22
C THR A 94 5.38 -3.07 -5.34
N PRO A 95 5.72 -4.12 -4.56
CA PRO A 95 6.94 -4.09 -3.76
C PRO A 95 8.21 -4.02 -4.60
N MET A 96 8.24 -4.64 -5.79
CA MET A 96 9.41 -4.58 -6.68
C MET A 96 9.66 -3.17 -7.22
N SER A 97 8.61 -2.46 -7.63
CA SER A 97 8.72 -1.06 -8.07
C SER A 97 9.22 -0.15 -6.95
N ILE A 98 8.76 -0.35 -5.71
CA ILE A 98 9.21 0.47 -4.57
C ILE A 98 10.66 0.16 -4.20
N ILE A 99 11.04 -1.11 -4.05
CA ILE A 99 12.41 -1.49 -3.64
C ILE A 99 13.44 -0.99 -4.65
N SER A 100 13.15 -1.13 -5.96
CA SER A 100 14.02 -0.62 -7.03
C SER A 100 14.07 0.91 -7.06
N GLY A 101 12.94 1.59 -6.80
CA GLY A 101 12.88 3.05 -6.69
C GLY A 101 13.67 3.60 -5.50
N VAL A 102 13.56 2.96 -4.32
CA VAL A 102 14.35 3.31 -3.13
C VAL A 102 15.84 3.06 -3.37
N GLY A 103 16.20 1.95 -4.02
CA GLY A 103 17.58 1.66 -4.40
C GLY A 103 18.17 2.76 -5.28
N ARG A 104 17.40 3.22 -6.27
CA ARG A 104 17.79 4.33 -7.15
C ARG A 104 17.91 5.66 -6.40
N ALA A 105 16.98 5.97 -5.49
CA ALA A 105 17.03 7.18 -4.67
C ALA A 105 18.23 7.20 -3.71
N ALA A 106 18.63 6.04 -3.19
CA ALA A 106 19.80 5.89 -2.33
C ALA A 106 21.12 6.21 -3.09
N GLU A 107 21.21 5.92 -4.39
CA GLU A 107 22.36 6.32 -5.23
C GLU A 107 22.52 7.86 -5.30
N PHE A 108 21.43 8.61 -5.14
CA PHE A 108 21.42 10.08 -5.10
C PHE A 108 21.52 10.65 -3.67
N GLY A 109 21.78 9.82 -2.66
CA GLY A 109 21.93 10.25 -1.27
C GLY A 109 20.62 10.52 -0.53
N VAL A 110 19.47 10.10 -1.10
CA VAL A 110 18.16 10.24 -0.47
C VAL A 110 17.80 8.95 0.28
N LEU A 111 17.78 9.00 1.61
CA LEU A 111 17.39 7.86 2.44
C LEU A 111 15.89 7.88 2.74
N VAL A 112 15.18 6.95 2.12
CA VAL A 112 13.73 6.79 2.28
C VAL A 112 13.46 5.70 3.31
N ARG A 113 12.90 6.08 4.47
CA ARG A 113 12.61 5.15 5.58
C ARG A 113 11.32 4.36 5.38
N ASP A 114 10.35 4.94 4.69
CA ASP A 114 9.02 4.38 4.50
C ASP A 114 8.63 4.38 3.02
N ALA A 115 8.11 3.25 2.54
CA ALA A 115 7.61 3.09 1.19
C ALA A 115 6.50 4.10 0.85
N ASP A 116 5.59 4.37 1.80
CA ASP A 116 4.52 5.35 1.65
C ASP A 116 5.06 6.79 1.50
N ALA A 117 6.18 7.12 2.15
CA ALA A 117 6.78 8.44 2.02
C ALA A 117 7.31 8.69 0.60
N LEU A 118 7.82 7.66 -0.08
CA LEU A 118 8.25 7.77 -1.49
C LEU A 118 7.06 8.10 -2.41
N GLN A 119 5.92 7.48 -2.14
CA GLN A 119 4.72 7.58 -2.97
C GLN A 119 3.96 8.89 -2.72
N GLN A 120 3.92 9.35 -1.47
CA GLN A 120 3.49 10.72 -1.18
C GLN A 120 4.42 11.71 -1.85
N ALA A 121 5.75 11.54 -1.74
CA ALA A 121 6.71 12.43 -2.38
C ALA A 121 6.53 12.53 -3.91
N SER A 122 6.07 11.47 -4.60
CA SER A 122 5.77 11.55 -6.03
C SER A 122 4.52 12.38 -6.36
N THR A 123 3.66 12.63 -5.39
CA THR A 123 2.40 13.38 -5.54
C THR A 123 2.47 14.76 -4.87
N LEU A 124 3.61 15.12 -4.24
CA LEU A 124 3.79 16.42 -3.60
C LEU A 124 4.06 17.50 -4.65
N ASP A 125 3.18 18.49 -4.73
CA ASP A 125 3.38 19.69 -5.56
C ASP A 125 4.10 20.84 -4.81
N THR A 126 4.15 20.79 -3.48
CA THR A 126 4.67 21.89 -2.66
C THR A 126 5.66 21.40 -1.63
N ILE A 127 6.85 22.00 -1.60
CA ILE A 127 7.92 21.72 -0.65
C ILE A 127 8.15 22.98 0.20
N VAL A 128 7.98 22.86 1.51
CA VAL A 128 8.27 23.93 2.46
C VAL A 128 9.59 23.61 3.13
N PHE A 129 10.59 24.47 2.93
CA PHE A 129 11.88 24.37 3.62
C PHE A 129 11.80 25.11 4.94
N ASP A 130 12.03 24.40 6.04
CA ASP A 130 12.24 25.05 7.33
C ASP A 130 13.62 25.68 7.33
N LYS A 131 13.67 27.00 7.39
CA LYS A 131 14.92 27.74 7.49
C LYS A 131 15.38 27.67 8.95
N PRO A 132 16.55 27.09 9.26
CA PRO A 132 17.10 27.25 10.60
C PRO A 132 17.33 28.75 10.87
N GLU A 133 16.79 29.23 11.99
CA GLU A 133 17.01 30.58 12.48
C GLU A 133 18.50 30.74 12.86
N PRO A 134 19.15 31.88 12.53
CA PRO A 134 20.58 32.10 12.76
C PRO A 134 20.97 32.23 14.24
#